data_AF-A0A2S5TM47-F1
#
_entry.id   AF-A0A2S5TM47-F1
#
_cell.length_a   1.000
_cell.length_b   1.000
_cell.length_c   1.000
_cell.angle_alpha   90.00
_cell.angle_beta   90.00
_cell.angle_gamma   90.00
#
_symmetry.space_group_name_H-M   'P 1'
#
loop_
_entity.id
_entity.type
_entity.pdbx_description
1 polymer ?
#
loop_
_entity_poly.entity_id
_entity_poly.type
_entity_poly.pdbx_seq_one_letter_code
_entity_poly.pdbx_strand_id
1 'polypeptide(L)'
;MTDGDKLALATRLYVRLRHCTGRITDAMWMTQNMEYAREIVRMARMGGDDELMRLADRFEEVIMGRPRAMVAASATPPKTEGGEAPANPPAFGKYTGSLR
;
A
#
# COMPACT_ATOMS: atom_id res chain seq x y z
N MET A 1 -17.41 -10.35 3.03
CA MET A 1 -16.01 -10.83 3.11
C MET A 1 -15.57 -10.77 4.56
N THR A 2 -14.91 -11.82 5.03
CA THR A 2 -14.30 -11.85 6.36
C THR A 2 -13.03 -11.01 6.37
N ASP A 3 -12.53 -10.62 7.55
CA ASP A 3 -11.27 -9.87 7.64
C ASP A 3 -10.07 -10.70 7.17
N GLY A 4 -10.15 -12.03 7.27
CA GLY A 4 -9.18 -12.95 6.66
C GLY A 4 -9.15 -12.86 5.14
N ASP A 5 -10.32 -12.77 4.48
CA ASP A 5 -10.39 -12.61 3.02
C ASP A 5 -9.80 -11.27 2.56
N LYS A 6 -10.01 -10.20 3.33
CA LYS A 6 -9.41 -8.88 3.07
C LYS A 6 -7.89 -8.93 3.18
N LEU A 7 -7.38 -9.60 4.21
CA LEU A 7 -5.94 -9.76 4.42
C LEU A 7 -5.29 -10.61 3.32
N ALA A 8 -5.95 -11.67 2.87
CA ALA A 8 -5.49 -12.49 1.75
C ALA A 8 -5.41 -11.65 0.46
N LEU A 9 -6.40 -10.80 0.20
CA LEU A 9 -6.40 -9.86 -0.93
C LEU A 9 -5.27 -8.83 -0.82
N ALA A 10 -5.08 -8.23 0.36
CA ALA A 10 -3.99 -7.29 0.64
C ALA A 10 -2.61 -7.94 0.45
N THR A 11 -2.46 -9.19 0.87
CA THR A 11 -1.21 -9.95 0.72
C THR A 11 -0.89 -10.21 -0.75
N ARG A 12 -1.88 -10.61 -1.56
CA ARG A 12 -1.69 -10.82 -2.99
C ARG A 12 -1.29 -9.53 -3.71
N LEU A 13 -1.91 -8.40 -3.34
CA LEU A 13 -1.53 -7.08 -3.83
C LEU A 13 -0.09 -6.74 -3.45
N TYR A 14 0.28 -6.94 -2.17
CA TYR A 14 1.64 -6.72 -1.66
C TYR A 14 2.70 -7.54 -2.42
N VAL A 15 2.49 -8.84 -2.62
CA VAL A 15 3.46 -9.70 -3.32
C VAL A 15 3.73 -9.18 -4.73
N ARG A 16 2.66 -8.79 -5.45
CA ARG A 16 2.80 -8.26 -6.80
C ARG A 16 3.48 -6.88 -6.81
N LEU A 17 3.09 -6.00 -5.89
CA LEU A 17 3.69 -4.67 -5.73
C LEU A 17 5.19 -4.77 -5.41
N ARG A 18 5.60 -5.71 -4.55
CA ARG A 18 7.01 -5.96 -4.23
C ARG A 18 7.79 -6.40 -5.45
N HIS A 19 7.21 -7.22 -6.33
CA HIS A 19 7.88 -7.67 -7.55
C HIS A 19 8.08 -6.52 -8.55
N CYS A 20 7.11 -5.63 -8.70
CA CYS A 20 7.17 -4.53 -9.65
C CYS A 20 8.01 -3.35 -9.14
N THR A 21 7.94 -3.05 -7.84
CA THR A 21 8.48 -1.81 -7.25
C THR A 21 9.66 -2.06 -6.30
N GLY A 22 9.90 -3.31 -5.88
CA GLY A 22 10.97 -3.68 -4.94
C GLY A 22 10.73 -3.24 -3.48
N ARG A 23 9.59 -2.62 -3.18
CA ARG A 23 9.27 -2.08 -1.84
C ARG A 23 8.57 -3.12 -0.97
N ILE A 24 8.93 -3.14 0.32
CA ILE A 24 8.23 -3.92 1.34
C ILE A 24 7.09 -3.05 1.90
N THR A 25 5.90 -3.62 2.03
CA THR A 25 4.67 -2.92 2.37
C THR A 25 3.87 -3.78 3.34
N ASP A 26 3.23 -3.17 4.35
CA ASP A 26 2.52 -3.92 5.39
C ASP A 26 1.09 -4.25 4.96
N ALA A 27 0.78 -5.54 4.81
CA ALA A 27 -0.54 -5.99 4.35
C ALA A 27 -1.64 -5.84 5.42
N MET A 28 -1.31 -5.84 6.71
CA MET A 28 -2.29 -5.61 7.77
C MET A 28 -2.67 -4.14 7.88
N TRP A 29 -1.73 -3.22 7.63
CA TRP A 29 -2.02 -1.79 7.68
C TRP A 29 -2.88 -1.36 6.49
N MET A 30 -2.74 -2.02 5.33
CA MET A 30 -3.60 -1.83 4.16
C MET A 30 -5.08 -2.06 4.46
N THR A 31 -5.42 -3.00 5.35
CA THR A 31 -6.83 -3.31 5.66
C THR A 31 -7.41 -2.44 6.77
N GLN A 32 -6.55 -1.86 7.62
CA GLN A 32 -6.95 -1.10 8.80
C GLN A 32 -6.94 0.42 8.56
N ASN A 33 -6.14 0.92 7.61
CA ASN A 33 -5.99 2.34 7.34
C ASN A 33 -6.39 2.70 5.90
N MET A 34 -7.47 3.48 5.77
CA MET A 34 -8.05 3.89 4.50
C MET A 34 -7.16 4.83 3.68
N GLU A 35 -6.43 5.74 4.34
CA GLU A 35 -5.51 6.67 3.67
C GLU A 35 -4.31 5.90 3.12
N TYR A 36 -3.78 4.97 3.90
CA TYR A 36 -2.71 4.08 3.46
C TYR A 36 -3.15 3.22 2.29
N ALA A 37 -4.34 2.60 2.37
CA ALA A 37 -4.92 1.80 1.30
C ALA A 37 -5.01 2.58 -0.04
N ARG A 38 -5.39 3.87 0.01
CA ARG A 38 -5.44 4.75 -1.19
C ARG A 38 -4.07 4.97 -1.80
N GLU A 39 -3.07 5.24 -0.96
CA GLU A 39 -1.71 5.45 -1.46
C GLU A 39 -1.14 4.16 -2.07
N ILE A 40 -1.44 2.98 -1.51
CA ILE A 40 -1.06 1.70 -2.11
C ILE A 40 -1.72 1.48 -3.46
N VAL A 41 -3.02 1.79 -3.61
CA VAL A 41 -3.72 1.72 -4.91
C VAL A 41 -3.09 2.68 -5.92
N ARG A 42 -2.72 3.89 -5.50
CA ARG A 42 -2.03 4.86 -6.34
C ARG A 42 -0.67 4.33 -6.80
N MET A 43 0.13 3.77 -5.88
CA MET A 43 1.41 3.15 -6.21
C MET A 43 1.25 1.96 -7.16
N ALA A 44 0.24 1.12 -6.94
CA ALA A 44 -0.06 -0.01 -7.82
C ALA A 44 -0.39 0.44 -9.26
N ARG A 45 -1.12 1.55 -9.41
CA ARG A 45 -1.43 2.15 -10.73
C ARG A 45 -0.21 2.73 -11.44
N MET A 46 0.80 3.18 -10.70
CA MET A 46 2.07 3.66 -11.27
C MET A 46 2.98 2.53 -11.75
N GLY A 47 2.77 1.29 -11.30
CA GLY A 47 3.62 0.14 -11.62
C GLY A 47 3.50 -0.39 -13.05
N GLY A 48 2.49 0.04 -13.81
CA GLY A 48 2.33 -0.30 -15.24
C GLY A 48 2.03 -1.78 -15.55
N ASP A 49 1.68 -2.59 -14.55
CA ASP A 49 1.37 -4.02 -14.70
C ASP A 49 -0.15 -4.25 -14.67
N ASP A 50 -0.69 -4.93 -15.68
CA ASP A 50 -2.14 -5.16 -15.82
C ASP A 50 -2.72 -5.99 -14.66
N GLU A 51 -1.98 -6.98 -14.16
CA GLU A 51 -2.43 -7.79 -13.03
C GLU A 51 -2.42 -6.98 -11.73
N LEU A 52 -1.40 -6.16 -11.52
CA LEU A 52 -1.32 -5.23 -10.39
C LEU A 52 -2.47 -4.22 -10.41
N MET A 53 -2.81 -3.68 -11.60
CA MET A 53 -3.97 -2.79 -11.77
C MET A 53 -5.29 -3.48 -11.42
N ARG A 54 -5.51 -4.71 -11.92
CA ARG A 54 -6.72 -5.50 -11.57
C ARG A 54 -6.82 -5.79 -10.08
N LEU A 55 -5.70 -6.11 -9.42
CA LEU A 55 -5.67 -6.34 -7.99
C LEU A 55 -5.96 -5.07 -7.19
N ALA A 56 -5.43 -3.93 -7.63
CA ALA A 56 -5.66 -2.64 -6.98
C ALA A 56 -7.14 -2.22 -7.08
N ASP A 57 -7.77 -2.41 -8.24
CA ASP A 57 -9.19 -2.10 -8.41
C ASP A 57 -10.08 -2.99 -7.53
N ARG A 58 -9.81 -4.30 -7.51
CA ARG A 58 -10.54 -5.23 -6.64
C ARG A 58 -10.35 -4.91 -5.16
N PHE A 59 -9.13 -4.51 -4.78
CA PHE A 59 -8.82 -4.10 -3.42
C PHE A 59 -9.56 -2.81 -3.03
N GLU A 60 -9.62 -1.83 -3.93
CA GLU A 60 -10.37 -0.58 -3.73
C GLU A 60 -11.88 -0.85 -3.58
N GLU A 61 -12.45 -1.73 -4.40
CA GLU A 61 -13.86 -2.12 -4.30
C GLU A 61 -14.19 -2.79 -2.96
N VAL A 62 -13.34 -3.73 -2.53
CA VAL A 62 -13.55 -4.52 -1.31
C VAL A 62 -13.32 -3.71 -0.04
N ILE A 63 -12.28 -2.88 0.01
CA ILE A 63 -11.88 -2.14 1.22
C ILE A 63 -12.59 -0.79 1.30
N MET A 64 -12.77 -0.11 0.17
CA MET A 64 -13.31 1.25 0.15
C MET A 64 -14.77 1.33 -0.30
N GLY A 65 -15.32 0.26 -0.88
CA GLY A 65 -16.69 0.27 -1.42
C GLY A 65 -16.89 1.29 -2.53
N ARG A 66 -15.81 1.79 -3.16
CA ARG A 66 -15.88 2.80 -4.22
C ARG A 66 -15.63 2.15 -5.57
N PRO A 67 -16.56 2.26 -6.53
CA PRO A 67 -16.30 1.81 -7.89
C PRO A 67 -15.33 2.76 -8.60
N ARG A 68 -14.45 2.17 -9.42
CA ARG A 68 -13.36 2.77 -10.22
C ARG A 68 -13.72 4.09 -10.93
N ALA A 69 -14.99 4.33 -11.25
CA ALA A 69 -15.46 5.52 -11.97
C ALA A 69 -15.36 6.84 -11.17
N MET A 70 -15.33 6.80 -9.82
CA MET A 70 -15.40 8.03 -9.02
C MET A 70 -14.03 8.64 -8.64
N VAL A 71 -12.93 7.92 -8.90
CA VAL A 71 -11.59 8.26 -8.37
C VAL A 71 -10.81 9.23 -9.27
N ALA A 72 -11.19 9.35 -10.54
CA ALA A 72 -10.53 10.26 -11.49
C ALA A 72 -10.79 11.76 -11.20
N ALA A 73 -11.82 12.10 -10.41
CA ALA A 73 -12.26 13.49 -10.21
C ALA A 73 -11.67 14.19 -8.98
N SER A 74 -10.87 13.51 -8.14
CA SER A 74 -10.39 14.07 -6.86
C SER A 74 -8.88 13.93 -6.67
N ALA A 75 -8.09 14.17 -7.73
CA ALA A 75 -6.64 14.23 -7.64
C ALA A 75 -6.15 15.68 -7.44
N THR A 76 -6.47 16.29 -6.31
CA THR A 76 -5.71 17.43 -5.79
C THR A 76 -4.49 16.88 -5.05
N PRO A 77 -3.26 17.31 -5.38
CA PRO A 77 -2.07 16.79 -4.71
C PRO A 77 -1.90 17.46 -3.35
N PRO A 78 -1.77 16.72 -2.24
CA PRO A 78 -1.06 17.24 -1.09
C PRO A 78 0.44 17.06 -1.32
N LYS A 79 1.13 18.19 -1.40
CA LYS A 79 2.49 18.37 -0.89
C LYS A 79 2.47 18.08 0.64
N THR A 80 3.65 17.94 1.26
CA THR A 80 3.95 17.66 2.68
C THR A 80 4.43 16.22 2.87
N GLU A 81 5.74 15.97 2.75
CA GLU A 81 6.77 16.16 3.80
C GLU A 81 6.62 15.16 4.95
N GLY A 82 7.72 14.45 5.24
CA GLY A 82 7.98 13.87 6.55
C GLY A 82 7.08 12.72 6.97
N GLY A 83 7.63 11.52 6.99
CA GLY A 83 7.10 10.49 7.88
C GLY A 83 7.19 10.99 9.32
N GLU A 84 6.07 11.44 9.88
CA GLU A 84 5.86 11.44 11.32
C GLU A 84 5.23 10.09 11.67
N ALA A 85 6.06 9.05 11.61
CA ALA A 85 6.04 8.01 12.62
C ALA A 85 6.26 8.71 13.98
N PRO A 86 5.72 8.19 15.10
CA PRO A 86 5.95 8.80 16.40
C PRO A 86 7.46 9.02 16.60
N ALA A 87 7.84 10.29 16.72
CA ALA A 87 9.13 10.78 17.16
C ALA A 87 10.33 9.90 16.80
N ASN A 88 10.96 10.20 15.65
CA ASN A 88 12.35 9.89 15.32
C ASN A 88 12.83 8.44 15.54
N PRO A 89 12.90 7.57 14.51
CA PRO A 89 13.82 6.46 14.55
C PRO A 89 15.25 7.00 14.36
N PRO A 90 16.21 6.72 15.28
CA PRO A 90 17.58 7.15 15.10
C PRO A 90 18.11 6.61 13.77
N ALA A 91 18.88 7.45 13.07
CA ALA A 91 19.58 7.13 11.84
C ALA A 91 20.01 5.66 11.86
N PHE A 92 19.56 4.87 10.87
CA PHE A 92 19.95 3.48 10.73
C PHE A 92 21.46 3.42 10.48
N GLY A 93 22.21 3.46 11.58
CA GLY A 93 23.60 3.07 11.65
C GLY A 93 23.68 1.65 11.12
N LYS A 94 24.69 1.43 10.28
CA LYS A 94 25.03 0.15 9.68
C LYS A 94 24.85 -0.96 10.72
N TYR A 95 23.87 -1.84 10.54
CA TYR A 95 23.66 -2.97 11.43
C TYR A 95 24.79 -3.97 11.21
N THR A 96 25.85 -3.85 12.01
CA THR A 96 26.91 -4.85 12.14
C THR A 96 26.75 -5.52 13.49
N GLY A 97 25.70 -6.35 13.62
CA GLY A 97 25.57 -7.27 14.74
C GLY A 97 26.27 -8.58 14.38
N SER A 98 27.50 -8.78 14.86
CA SER A 98 28.14 -10.09 14.84
C SER A 98 27.33 -11.03 15.73
N LEU A 99 26.70 -12.06 15.13
CA LEU A 99 26.17 -13.17 15.90
C LEU A 99 27.34 -13.96 16.49
N ARG A 100 27.24 -14.19 17.79
CA ARG A 100 28.22 -14.89 18.62
C ARG A 100 27.95 -16.39 18.62
#